data_AF-A0A495RS03-F1
#
_entry.id   AF-A0A495RS03-F1
#
_cell.length_a   1.000
_cell.length_b   1.000
_cell.length_c   1.000
_cell.angle_alpha   90.00
_cell.angle_beta   90.00
_cell.angle_gamma   90.00
#
_symmetry.space_group_name_H-M   'P 1'
#
loop_
_entity.id
_entity.type
_entity.pdbx_description
1 polymer ?
#
loop_
_entity_poly.entity_id
_entity_poly.type
_entity_poly.pdbx_seq_one_letter_code
_entity_poly.pdbx_strand_id
1 'polypeptide(L)'
;MSFGGAASFTGHGGLLDLTISNPVIQVTGARTATLSAYVQSQAYGGSPSVDGRVVLANLTLPAATTRGGAIVWTDAAATLTAAGAEAFGGFYSAGESLDPVSFTFPLGAEVPCDTATSGALAATGGSMPDGTVARGTSMRHPGR
;
A
#
# COMPACT_ATOMS: atom_id res chain seq x y z
N MET A 1 0.82 -2.27 4.56
CA MET A 1 0.08 -1.88 5.78
C MET A 1 -1.38 -1.76 5.44
N SER A 2 -2.23 -2.41 6.23
CA SER A 2 -3.68 -2.36 6.05
C SER A 2 -4.31 -1.41 7.05
N PHE A 3 -5.30 -0.65 6.60
CA PHE A 3 -6.09 0.28 7.40
C PHE A 3 -7.55 -0.17 7.33
N GLY A 4 -8.27 0.00 8.44
CA GLY A 4 -9.72 -0.22 8.46
C GLY A 4 -10.50 1.02 7.98
N GLY A 5 -11.83 0.92 8.07
CA GLY A 5 -12.73 2.02 7.76
C GLY A 5 -13.21 2.05 6.31
N ALA A 6 -14.19 2.91 6.08
CA ALA A 6 -14.82 3.12 4.78
C ALA A 6 -15.27 4.58 4.63
N ALA A 7 -15.29 5.05 3.38
CA ALA A 7 -15.92 6.28 2.97
C ALA A 7 -16.96 5.95 1.88
N SER A 8 -18.18 6.46 2.05
CA SER A 8 -19.28 6.28 1.10
C SER A 8 -19.72 7.63 0.56
N PHE A 9 -19.83 7.72 -0.76
CA PHE A 9 -20.19 8.91 -1.51
C PHE A 9 -21.46 8.61 -2.28
N THR A 10 -22.53 9.35 -1.97
CA THR A 10 -23.80 9.25 -2.66
C THR A 10 -24.21 10.60 -3.24
N GLY A 11 -24.84 10.62 -4.40
CA GLY A 11 -25.27 11.87 -5.03
C GLY A 11 -26.17 11.65 -6.25
N HIS A 12 -26.63 12.76 -6.85
CA HIS A 12 -27.44 12.73 -8.07
C HIS A 12 -28.67 11.80 -7.99
N GLY A 13 -29.38 11.81 -6.86
CA GLY A 13 -30.55 10.96 -6.65
C GLY A 13 -30.25 9.46 -6.62
N GLY A 14 -29.01 9.07 -6.26
CA GLY A 14 -28.57 7.68 -6.17
C GLY A 14 -27.78 7.19 -7.39
N LEU A 15 -27.59 8.04 -8.41
CA LEU A 15 -26.74 7.69 -9.56
C LEU A 15 -25.25 7.61 -9.19
N LEU A 16 -24.81 8.48 -8.29
CA LEU A 16 -23.52 8.29 -7.63
C LEU A 16 -23.77 7.44 -6.39
N ASP A 17 -23.18 6.25 -6.38
CA ASP A 17 -23.04 5.39 -5.21
C ASP A 17 -21.67 4.71 -5.30
N LEU A 18 -20.74 5.23 -4.51
CA LEU A 18 -19.34 4.80 -4.47
C LEU A 18 -18.95 4.59 -3.01
N THR A 19 -18.47 3.38 -2.69
CA THR A 19 -17.86 3.09 -1.39
C THR A 19 -16.42 2.65 -1.58
N ILE A 20 -15.51 3.31 -0.86
CA ILE A 20 -14.08 2.96 -0.79
C ILE A 20 -13.78 2.51 0.63
N SER A 21 -13.20 1.33 0.80
CA SER A 21 -12.97 0.75 2.12
C SER A 21 -11.67 -0.04 2.22
N ASN A 22 -11.24 -0.30 3.45
CA ASN A 22 -10.09 -1.14 3.76
C ASN A 22 -8.82 -0.75 2.96
N PRO A 23 -8.34 0.51 3.04
CA PRO A 23 -7.17 0.91 2.29
C PRO A 23 -5.92 0.14 2.71
N VAL A 24 -5.05 -0.14 1.75
CA VAL A 24 -3.78 -0.83 1.93
C VAL A 24 -2.71 -0.03 1.21
N ILE A 25 -1.69 0.39 1.96
CA ILE A 25 -0.49 0.99 1.42
C ILE A 25 0.57 -0.10 1.29
N GLN A 26 1.11 -0.28 0.08
CA GLN A 26 2.23 -1.17 -0.18
C GLN A 26 3.43 -0.35 -0.63
N VAL A 27 4.50 -0.31 0.18
CA VAL A 27 5.77 0.29 -0.24
C VAL A 27 6.45 -0.67 -1.23
N THR A 28 6.75 -0.17 -2.42
CA THR A 28 7.27 -0.97 -3.54
C THR A 28 8.73 -0.65 -3.87
N GLY A 29 9.27 0.44 -3.30
CA GLY A 29 10.65 0.86 -3.48
C GLY A 29 11.01 2.01 -2.54
N ALA A 30 12.24 2.50 -2.62
CA ALA A 30 12.76 3.52 -1.71
C ALA A 30 11.93 4.83 -1.71
N ARG A 31 11.31 5.15 -2.84
CA ARG A 31 10.50 6.36 -3.03
C ARG A 31 9.14 6.09 -3.69
N THR A 32 8.68 4.85 -3.68
CA THR A 32 7.45 4.45 -4.38
C THR A 32 6.59 3.56 -3.51
N ALA A 33 5.28 3.79 -3.58
CA ALA A 33 4.27 2.91 -2.99
C ALA A 33 3.02 2.88 -3.87
N THR A 34 2.09 1.99 -3.54
CA THR A 34 0.74 2.00 -4.09
C THR A 34 -0.29 2.11 -2.98
N LEU A 35 -1.39 2.80 -3.27
CA LEU A 35 -2.61 2.79 -2.47
C LEU A 35 -3.64 1.91 -3.18
N SER A 36 -4.04 0.82 -2.54
CA SER A 36 -5.17 0.01 -2.98
C SER A 36 -6.30 0.05 -1.97
N ALA A 37 -7.53 -0.10 -2.40
CA ALA A 37 -8.70 -0.19 -1.53
C ALA A 37 -9.73 -1.14 -2.13
N TYR A 38 -10.66 -1.62 -1.31
CA TYR A 38 -11.86 -2.25 -1.83
C TYR A 38 -12.84 -1.18 -2.29
N VAL A 39 -13.27 -1.26 -3.54
CA VAL A 39 -14.17 -0.29 -4.16
C VAL A 39 -15.45 -1.00 -4.58
N GLN A 40 -16.57 -0.40 -4.22
CA GLN A 40 -17.88 -0.70 -4.75
C GLN A 40 -18.38 0.53 -5.49
N SER A 41 -18.65 0.42 -6.79
CA SER A 41 -19.18 1.51 -7.61
C SER A 41 -20.08 0.98 -8.72
N GLN A 42 -21.07 1.77 -9.09
CA GLN A 42 -21.96 1.47 -10.22
C GLN A 42 -21.37 1.95 -11.54
N ALA A 43 -21.67 1.24 -12.62
CA ALA A 43 -21.31 1.63 -13.98
C ALA A 43 -21.86 3.03 -14.31
N TYR A 44 -21.01 3.86 -14.91
CA TYR A 44 -21.38 5.18 -15.39
C TYR A 44 -20.48 5.58 -16.56
N GLY A 45 -21.00 6.35 -17.52
CA GLY A 45 -20.17 6.99 -18.55
C GLY A 45 -19.35 6.05 -19.45
N GLY A 46 -19.73 4.77 -19.54
CA GLY A 46 -18.98 3.74 -20.27
C GLY A 46 -17.96 2.97 -19.41
N SER A 47 -17.76 3.36 -18.15
CA SER A 47 -16.97 2.58 -17.18
C SER A 47 -17.80 1.46 -16.56
N PRO A 48 -17.18 0.30 -16.26
CA PRO A 48 -17.87 -0.84 -15.65
C PRO A 48 -18.20 -0.58 -14.17
N SER A 49 -19.16 -1.32 -13.62
CA SER A 49 -19.31 -1.42 -12.16
C SER A 49 -18.07 -2.10 -11.59
N VAL A 50 -17.68 -1.71 -10.38
CA VAL A 50 -16.57 -2.30 -9.65
C VAL A 50 -17.08 -2.84 -8.31
N ASP A 51 -16.66 -4.05 -7.96
CA ASP A 51 -16.85 -4.64 -6.64
C ASP A 51 -15.60 -5.48 -6.32
N GLY A 52 -14.57 -4.85 -5.77
CA GLY A 52 -13.30 -5.52 -5.58
C GLY A 52 -12.15 -4.62 -5.18
N ARG A 53 -10.98 -5.24 -4.95
CA ARG A 53 -9.75 -4.51 -4.63
C ARG A 53 -9.14 -3.88 -5.88
N VAL A 54 -8.98 -2.56 -5.85
CA VAL A 54 -8.40 -1.76 -6.94
C VAL A 54 -7.15 -1.04 -6.42
N VAL A 55 -6.09 -1.00 -7.24
CA VAL A 55 -4.96 -0.09 -7.01
C VAL A 55 -5.38 1.29 -7.48
N LEU A 56 -5.84 2.13 -6.55
CA LEU A 56 -6.38 3.45 -6.86
C LEU A 56 -5.30 4.42 -7.30
N ALA A 57 -4.16 4.44 -6.60
CA ALA A 57 -3.12 5.42 -6.86
C ALA A 57 -1.70 4.85 -6.77
N ASN A 58 -0.82 5.39 -7.58
CA ASN A 58 0.63 5.31 -7.40
C ASN A 58 1.07 6.46 -6.50
N LEU A 59 1.95 6.17 -5.56
CA LEU A 59 2.44 7.14 -4.58
C LEU A 59 3.93 7.41 -4.80
N THR A 60 4.29 8.69 -4.85
CA THR A 60 5.68 9.14 -4.79
C THR A 60 5.99 9.52 -3.34
N LEU A 61 6.88 8.76 -2.71
CA LEU A 61 7.20 8.94 -1.30
C LEU A 61 8.30 9.99 -1.12
N PRO A 62 8.11 10.97 -0.24
CA PRO A 62 9.21 11.82 0.21
C PRO A 62 10.18 11.02 1.10
N ALA A 63 11.25 11.69 1.55
CA ALA A 63 12.12 11.12 2.55
C ALA A 63 11.31 10.76 3.81
N ALA A 64 11.43 9.50 4.23
CA ALA A 64 10.77 9.05 5.46
C ALA A 64 11.46 9.69 6.68
N THR A 65 10.68 9.88 7.74
CA THR A 65 11.23 10.23 9.06
C THR A 65 10.98 9.09 10.03
N THR A 66 11.84 8.95 11.04
CA THR A 66 11.63 8.00 12.14
C THR A 66 11.21 8.77 13.38
N ARG A 67 10.09 8.38 13.99
CA ARG A 67 9.58 9.00 15.21
C ARG A 67 8.87 7.97 16.06
N GLY A 68 9.26 7.85 17.32
CA GLY A 68 8.54 7.04 18.32
C GLY A 68 8.39 5.57 17.95
N GLY A 69 9.43 4.95 17.39
CA GLY A 69 9.37 3.55 16.96
C GLY A 69 8.50 3.33 15.73
N ALA A 70 8.40 4.32 14.84
CA ALA A 70 7.67 4.19 13.59
C ALA A 70 8.38 4.95 12.46
N ILE A 71 8.11 4.52 11.23
CA ILE A 71 8.47 5.25 10.01
C ILE A 71 7.26 6.05 9.55
N VAL A 72 7.47 7.34 9.29
CA VAL A 72 6.42 8.30 8.95
C VAL A 72 6.71 8.90 7.58
N TRP A 73 5.69 8.87 6.71
CA TRP A 73 5.64 9.64 5.46
C TRP A 73 4.51 10.66 5.56
N THR A 74 4.83 11.90 5.23
CA THR A 74 3.87 13.01 5.17
C THR A 74 3.80 13.52 3.74
N ASP A 75 2.60 13.84 3.27
CA ASP A 75 2.35 14.43 1.95
C ASP A 75 2.94 13.64 0.78
N ALA A 76 2.81 12.31 0.80
CA ALA A 76 3.15 11.49 -0.36
C ALA A 76 2.20 11.80 -1.51
N ALA A 77 2.76 12.31 -2.62
CA ALA A 77 1.98 12.66 -3.80
C ALA A 77 1.29 11.42 -4.37
N ALA A 78 -0.02 11.53 -4.62
CA ALA A 78 -0.84 10.45 -5.13
C ALA A 78 -1.27 10.74 -6.57
N THR A 79 -1.03 9.77 -7.46
CA THR A 79 -1.37 9.85 -8.87
C THR A 79 -2.35 8.74 -9.21
N LEU A 80 -3.53 9.11 -9.71
CA LEU A 80 -4.61 8.19 -10.05
C LEU A 80 -4.16 7.18 -11.13
N THR A 81 -4.45 5.90 -10.94
CA THR A 81 -4.19 4.87 -11.95
C THR A 81 -5.33 4.78 -12.97
N ALA A 82 -5.11 4.08 -14.08
CA ALA A 82 -6.20 3.78 -15.02
C ALA A 82 -7.34 2.96 -14.38
N ALA A 83 -7.00 1.95 -13.56
CA ALA A 83 -8.00 1.17 -12.84
C ALA A 83 -8.75 2.01 -11.79
N GLY A 84 -8.06 2.96 -11.16
CA GLY A 84 -8.69 3.94 -10.27
C GLY A 84 -9.69 4.83 -11.01
N ALA A 85 -9.30 5.35 -12.18
CA ALA A 85 -10.18 6.16 -13.03
C ALA A 85 -11.46 5.41 -13.42
N GLU A 86 -11.37 4.14 -13.82
CA GLU A 86 -12.54 3.29 -14.08
C GLU A 86 -13.40 3.09 -12.83
N ALA A 87 -12.77 2.87 -11.67
CA ALA A 87 -13.48 2.70 -10.40
C ALA A 87 -14.25 3.96 -9.96
N PHE A 88 -13.76 5.14 -10.34
CA PHE A 88 -14.47 6.41 -10.21
C PHE A 88 -15.43 6.70 -11.38
N GLY A 89 -15.89 5.68 -12.12
CA GLY A 89 -16.87 5.85 -13.19
C GLY A 89 -16.37 6.65 -14.40
N GLY A 90 -15.06 6.77 -14.57
CA GLY A 90 -14.43 7.46 -15.71
C GLY A 90 -14.47 8.99 -15.64
N PHE A 91 -14.90 9.59 -14.52
CA PHE A 91 -14.95 11.05 -14.36
C PHE A 91 -13.57 11.70 -14.28
N TYR A 92 -12.58 10.97 -13.78
CA TYR A 92 -11.19 11.42 -13.66
C TYR A 92 -10.31 10.71 -14.66
N SER A 93 -9.27 11.39 -15.12
CA SER A 93 -8.32 10.78 -16.06
C SER A 93 -7.20 10.06 -15.32
N ALA A 94 -6.72 8.96 -15.89
CA ALA A 94 -5.50 8.33 -15.41
C ALA A 94 -4.33 9.34 -15.41
N GLY A 95 -3.51 9.33 -14.36
CA GLY A 95 -2.41 10.28 -14.20
C GLY A 95 -2.80 11.58 -13.48
N GLU A 96 -4.08 11.79 -13.21
CA GLU A 96 -4.53 12.97 -12.45
C GLU A 96 -3.99 12.94 -11.00
N SER A 97 -3.69 14.11 -10.47
CA SER A 97 -3.23 14.25 -9.09
C SER A 97 -4.41 14.16 -8.13
N LEU A 98 -4.27 13.31 -7.12
CA LEU A 98 -5.19 13.22 -6.00
C LEU A 98 -4.61 13.97 -4.81
N ASP A 99 -5.42 14.10 -3.76
CA ASP A 99 -4.94 14.61 -2.48
C ASP A 99 -3.76 13.76 -1.98
N PRO A 100 -2.66 14.40 -1.52
CA PRO A 100 -1.53 13.69 -0.95
C PRO A 100 -1.93 12.86 0.27
N VAL A 101 -1.24 11.75 0.48
CA VAL A 101 -1.52 10.84 1.59
C VAL A 101 -0.38 10.84 2.61
N SER A 102 -0.75 10.83 3.89
CA SER A 102 0.19 10.71 5.00
C SER A 102 -0.07 9.42 5.76
N PHE A 103 0.97 8.65 6.07
CA PHE A 103 0.83 7.37 6.75
C PHE A 103 2.05 7.02 7.60
N THR A 104 1.82 6.18 8.60
CA THR A 104 2.83 5.76 9.58
C THR A 104 2.85 4.25 9.69
N PHE A 105 4.04 3.66 9.60
CA PHE A 105 4.25 2.23 9.78
C PHE A 105 4.99 2.01 11.11
N PRO A 106 4.42 1.26 12.07
CA PRO A 106 5.12 0.95 13.30
C PRO A 106 6.33 0.05 13.01
N LEU A 107 7.44 0.32 13.69
CA LEU A 107 8.60 -0.56 13.73
C LEU A 107 8.36 -1.61 14.83
N GLY A 108 8.91 -2.80 14.61
CA GLY A 108 9.01 -3.80 15.67
C GLY A 108 9.95 -3.34 16.78
N ALA A 109 9.98 -4.11 17.87
CA ALA A 109 10.97 -3.90 18.92
C ALA A 109 12.39 -3.94 18.34
N GLU A 110 13.26 -3.09 18.88
CA GLU A 110 14.68 -3.13 18.52
C GLU A 110 15.28 -4.46 18.96
N VAL A 111 15.85 -5.20 18.01
CA VAL A 111 16.50 -6.47 18.27
C VAL A 111 18.00 -6.19 18.34
N PRO A 112 18.67 -6.49 19.47
CA PRO A 112 20.12 -6.35 19.57
C PRO A 112 20.81 -7.13 18.45
N CYS A 113 21.74 -6.49 17.75
CA CYS A 113 22.63 -7.20 16.84
C CYS A 113 23.61 -8.03 17.69
N ASP A 114 23.25 -9.26 18.03
CA ASP A 114 24.22 -10.24 18.50
C ASP A 114 24.86 -10.97 17.31
N THR A 115 26.15 -11.25 17.40
CA THR A 115 26.88 -12.07 16.41
C THR A 115 26.53 -13.56 16.52
N ALA A 116 25.45 -13.89 17.24
CA ALA A 116 25.10 -15.25 17.65
C ALA A 116 23.71 -15.68 17.16
N THR A 117 23.24 -15.21 16.01
CA THR A 117 22.05 -15.80 15.38
C THR A 117 22.25 -16.03 13.89
N SER A 118 22.64 -17.27 13.57
CA SER A 118 22.46 -17.84 12.25
C SER A 118 20.95 -17.99 11.97
N GLY A 119 20.42 -17.24 11.01
CA GLY A 119 19.27 -17.67 10.21
C GLY A 119 17.86 -17.18 10.58
N ALA A 120 17.65 -16.41 11.64
CA ALA A 120 16.35 -15.81 11.93
C ALA A 120 16.35 -14.31 11.57
N LEU A 121 15.77 -13.97 10.41
CA LEU A 121 15.56 -12.58 10.00
C LEU A 121 14.51 -11.95 10.92
N ALA A 122 14.79 -10.74 11.44
CA ALA A 122 13.79 -9.96 12.16
C ALA A 122 12.62 -9.66 11.21
N ALA A 123 11.43 -10.18 11.53
CA ALA A 123 10.22 -9.93 10.75
C ALA A 123 9.63 -8.57 11.13
N THR A 124 9.92 -7.53 10.34
CA THR A 124 9.24 -6.23 10.41
C THR A 124 8.25 -6.09 9.27
N GLY A 125 7.07 -6.68 9.44
CA GLY A 125 5.95 -6.60 8.49
C GLY A 125 4.88 -7.63 8.80
N GLY A 126 3.60 -7.25 8.74
CA GLY A 126 2.49 -8.16 8.96
C GLY A 126 2.54 -9.37 8.02
N SER A 127 2.20 -10.56 8.54
CA SER A 127 2.29 -11.85 7.86
C SER A 127 1.77 -11.81 6.42
N MET A 128 2.65 -12.14 5.47
CA MET A 128 2.21 -12.65 4.17
C MET A 128 1.81 -14.14 4.31
N PRO A 129 0.77 -14.62 3.63
CA PRO A 129 0.45 -16.04 3.62
C PRO A 129 1.51 -16.83 2.85
N ASP A 130 2.06 -17.82 3.55
CA ASP A 130 2.79 -19.05 3.20
C ASP A 130 3.59 -19.15 1.88
N GLY A 131 4.84 -19.63 2.05
CA GLY A 131 5.36 -20.69 1.17
C GLY A 131 6.61 -20.39 0.36
N THR A 132 7.80 -20.44 0.99
CA THR A 132 8.93 -21.33 0.62
C THR A 132 10.23 -20.83 1.25
N VAL A 133 10.65 -21.50 2.32
CA VAL A 133 12.00 -21.40 2.90
C VAL A 133 12.97 -22.11 1.94
N ALA A 134 13.81 -21.36 1.22
CA ALA A 134 14.97 -21.94 0.54
C ALA A 134 16.14 -22.05 1.53
N ARG A 135 16.46 -23.29 1.91
CA ARG A 135 17.58 -23.67 2.78
C ARG A 135 18.91 -23.23 2.15
N GLY A 136 19.70 -22.45 2.90
CA GLY A 136 21.04 -22.04 2.49
C GLY A 136 22.01 -23.21 2.40
N THR A 137 22.71 -23.34 1.27
CA THR A 137 23.91 -24.18 1.17
C THR A 137 25.15 -23.33 1.48
N SER A 138 25.81 -23.70 2.58
CA SER A 138 27.07 -23.16 3.08
C SER A 138 28.18 -23.22 2.02
N MET A 139 28.77 -22.08 1.66
CA MET A 139 30.04 -22.03 0.93
C MET A 139 31.17 -21.62 1.89
N ARG A 140 32.05 -22.58 2.16
CA ARG A 140 33.26 -22.49 3.00
C ARG A 140 34.29 -21.60 2.31
N HIS A 141 34.78 -20.56 2.98
CA HIS A 141 35.93 -19.75 2.52
C HIS A 141 37.22 -20.25 3.21
N PRO A 142 38.24 -20.76 2.49
CA PRO A 142 39.53 -21.07 3.09
C PRO A 142 40.40 -19.80 3.13
N GLY A 143 40.82 -19.39 4.33
CA GLY A 143 41.74 -18.27 4.52
C GLY A 143 43.21 -18.69 4.43
N ARG A 144 44.02 -17.92 3.71
CA ARG A 144 45.09 -17.03 4.21
C ARG A 144 45.81 -16.40 3.02
#